data_AF-A0AA39P5H1-F1
#
_entry.id   AF-A0AA39P5H1-F1
#
_cell.length_a   1.000
_cell.length_b   1.000
_cell.length_c   1.000
_cell.angle_alpha   90.00
_cell.angle_beta   90.00
_cell.angle_gamma   90.00
#
_symmetry.space_group_name_H-M   'P 1'
#
loop_
_entity.id
_entity.type
_entity.pdbx_description
1 polymer ?
#
loop_
_entity_poly.entity_id
_entity_poly.type
_entity_poly.pdbx_seq_one_letter_code
_entity_poly.pdbx_strand_id
1 'polypeptide(L)'
;MAIMDLVMYSDLATFQHNVISSKVGHLVMVLLTVDVGLIIFFGQIGPMMMNFGSPLEQFEWETMDGQGTNGLGMSEFGILVWQDFQFACGVYPAYKVFVTSVRTEATDNVKRLRHHPSIALFHGNNEDYQMILQWGDVKLFTAIKIYKDVLPSIVKALYDPPIPYHHRSLYGGQGWDTADPTIGDVYQWNIWGGKELLYQEYDLMGGRFVSEFGMPSLPSMRTIKYWMVSAPAQEWHAQRSFKRHFAIVMNENFRVTEDLETYAFRMQVMRSESIRFAYQSWRRGWGGHRK
;
A
#
# COMPACT_ATOMS: atom_id res chain seq x y z
N MET A 1 -0.86 -5.23 -31.58
CA MET A 1 -1.57 -6.44 -31.08
C MET A 1 -0.54 -7.24 -30.30
N ALA A 2 -0.48 -7.01 -28.98
CA ALA A 2 0.37 -7.76 -28.06
C ALA A 2 -0.52 -8.06 -26.85
N ILE A 3 -1.00 -9.29 -26.79
CA ILE A 3 -1.68 -9.86 -25.64
C ILE A 3 -0.56 -10.12 -24.63
N MET A 4 -0.52 -9.35 -23.54
CA MET A 4 0.35 -9.66 -22.41
C MET A 4 -0.39 -10.68 -21.54
N ASP A 5 -0.01 -11.94 -21.70
CA ASP A 5 -0.45 -13.04 -20.84
C ASP A 5 0.04 -12.78 -19.41
N LEU A 6 -0.90 -12.48 -18.51
CA LEU A 6 -0.66 -12.43 -17.07
C LEU A 6 -0.75 -13.87 -16.54
N VAL A 7 0.35 -14.61 -16.60
CA VAL A 7 0.46 -15.93 -15.97
C VAL A 7 0.71 -15.72 -14.48
N MET A 8 -0.33 -15.94 -13.66
CA MET A 8 -0.19 -16.03 -12.20
C MET A 8 0.57 -17.31 -11.84
N TYR A 9 1.81 -17.18 -11.36
CA TYR A 9 2.47 -18.25 -10.62
C TYR A 9 2.08 -18.12 -9.15
N SER A 10 1.15 -18.98 -8.72
CA SER A 10 0.91 -19.25 -7.31
C SER A 10 1.95 -20.25 -6.83
N ASP A 11 3.02 -19.78 -6.17
CA ASP A 11 3.88 -20.66 -5.37
C ASP A 11 3.80 -20.26 -3.90
N LEU A 12 3.35 -21.23 -3.10
CA LEU A 12 3.28 -21.24 -1.65
C LEU A 12 4.68 -21.01 -1.08
N ALA A 13 4.95 -19.79 -0.61
CA ALA A 13 6.13 -19.50 0.19
C ALA A 13 5.74 -18.67 1.42
N THR A 14 6.11 -19.18 2.59
CA THR A 14 5.91 -18.64 3.92
C THR A 14 6.43 -17.20 4.02
N PHE A 15 5.55 -16.24 4.26
CA PHE A 15 5.90 -14.81 4.37
C PHE A 15 6.47 -14.51 5.76
N GLN A 16 7.71 -14.01 5.83
CA GLN A 16 8.26 -13.36 7.03
C GLN A 16 8.32 -11.84 6.81
N HIS A 17 7.66 -11.08 7.69
CA HIS A 17 7.60 -9.63 7.65
C HIS A 17 8.80 -8.98 8.36
N ASN A 18 9.39 -7.93 7.77
CA ASN A 18 10.39 -7.09 8.43
C ASN A 18 9.76 -5.74 8.79
N VAL A 19 9.75 -5.39 10.08
CA VAL A 19 9.37 -4.05 10.57
C VAL A 19 10.61 -3.15 10.58
N ILE A 20 10.59 -2.05 9.84
CA ILE A 20 11.63 -1.00 9.90
C ILE A 20 11.02 0.22 10.60
N SER A 21 11.52 0.57 11.78
CA SER A 21 11.19 1.85 12.44
C SER A 21 12.38 2.81 12.37
N SER A 22 12.13 4.09 12.07
CA SER A 22 13.14 5.15 12.17
C SER A 22 12.64 6.25 13.11
N LYS A 23 13.42 6.57 14.15
CA LYS A 23 13.12 7.67 15.08
C LYS A 23 13.55 9.02 14.50
N VAL A 24 12.59 9.87 14.15
CA VAL A 24 12.76 11.34 14.05
C VAL A 24 11.46 12.03 14.47
N GLY A 25 11.41 12.55 15.71
CA GLY A 25 10.25 13.30 16.24
C GLY A 25 9.05 12.43 16.62
N HIS A 26 8.06 13.04 17.30
CA HIS A 26 6.93 12.40 18.00
C HIS A 26 5.90 11.63 17.13
N LEU A 27 6.29 11.07 15.98
CA LEU A 27 5.42 10.29 15.10
C LEU A 27 6.16 9.01 14.69
N VAL A 28 5.57 7.84 14.96
CA VAL A 28 6.11 6.55 14.52
C VAL A 28 5.23 6.06 13.37
N MET A 29 5.84 5.93 12.20
CA MET A 29 5.20 5.41 10.99
C MET A 29 5.50 3.92 10.91
N VAL A 30 4.47 3.08 10.83
CA VAL A 30 4.61 1.64 10.58
C VAL A 30 4.35 1.41 9.11
N LEU A 31 5.28 0.75 8.42
CA LEU A 31 5.20 0.41 7.01
C LEU A 31 4.91 -1.09 6.89
N LEU A 32 3.79 -1.45 6.28
CA LEU A 32 3.57 -2.81 5.77
C LEU A 32 3.63 -2.73 4.25
N THR A 33 4.72 -3.24 3.69
CA THR A 33 4.84 -3.44 2.23
C THR A 33 4.21 -4.79 1.89
N VAL A 34 3.07 -4.77 1.21
CA VAL A 34 2.56 -5.92 0.47
C VAL A 34 2.84 -5.62 -1.00
N ASP A 35 3.30 -6.61 -1.78
CA ASP A 35 3.83 -6.46 -3.16
C ASP A 35 2.81 -6.00 -4.22
N VAL A 36 1.74 -5.29 -3.84
CA VAL A 36 0.79 -4.67 -4.76
C VAL A 36 0.20 -3.32 -4.30
N GLY A 37 0.67 -2.72 -3.21
CA GLY A 37 0.15 -1.41 -2.75
C GLY A 37 0.72 -1.00 -1.40
N LEU A 38 1.01 0.30 -1.26
CA LEU A 38 1.50 0.89 -0.02
C LEU A 38 0.31 1.25 0.89
N ILE A 39 0.14 0.54 2.00
CA ILE A 39 -0.82 0.93 3.06
C ILE A 39 -0.11 1.89 4.03
N ILE A 40 -0.63 3.12 4.18
CA ILE A 40 -0.07 4.16 5.06
C ILE A 40 -0.74 4.13 6.44
N PHE A 41 0.06 4.12 7.52
CA PHE A 41 -0.38 4.16 8.93
C PHE A 41 0.10 5.44 9.65
N PHE A 42 -0.69 5.98 10.59
CA PHE A 42 -0.34 7.13 11.44
C PHE A 42 -0.48 6.79 12.95
N GLY A 43 0.50 7.19 13.79
CA GLY A 43 0.44 7.10 15.26
C GLY A 43 1.57 7.86 16.01
N GLN A 44 1.30 8.34 17.23
CA GLN A 44 2.22 9.09 18.12
C GLN A 44 2.66 8.20 19.30
N ILE A 45 3.98 8.03 19.53
CA ILE A 45 4.52 7.19 20.62
C ILE A 45 5.44 8.01 21.54
N GLY A 46 5.18 8.00 22.86
CA GLY A 46 6.01 8.56 23.93
C GLY A 46 7.20 7.66 24.33
N PRO A 47 8.16 8.14 25.14
CA PRO A 47 9.45 7.47 25.31
C PRO A 47 9.36 6.26 26.25
N MET A 48 9.75 5.08 25.77
CA MET A 48 10.08 3.91 26.60
C MET A 48 11.51 3.45 26.28
N MET A 49 12.32 3.27 27.32
CA MET A 49 13.66 2.69 27.22
C MET A 49 13.55 1.19 26.95
N MET A 50 14.17 0.70 25.86
CA MET A 50 14.31 -0.72 25.58
C MET A 50 15.69 -1.19 26.03
N ASN A 51 15.71 -2.16 26.94
CA ASN A 51 16.89 -2.88 27.38
C ASN A 51 17.11 -4.06 26.42
N PHE A 52 18.29 -4.16 25.80
CA PHE A 52 18.60 -5.20 24.82
C PHE A 52 19.10 -6.47 25.52
N GLY A 53 18.39 -7.59 25.33
CA GLY A 53 18.83 -8.90 25.81
C GLY A 53 18.17 -10.10 25.13
N SER A 54 18.89 -10.71 24.18
CA SER A 54 18.78 -12.13 23.73
C SER A 54 17.63 -12.52 22.76
N PRO A 55 17.74 -13.64 21.99
CA PRO A 55 17.46 -13.63 20.55
C PRO A 55 16.23 -14.44 20.09
N LEU A 56 15.63 -13.96 18.99
CA LEU A 56 14.79 -14.68 18.02
C LEU A 56 13.53 -15.37 18.57
N GLU A 57 12.47 -14.59 18.79
CA GLU A 57 11.10 -15.13 18.72
C GLU A 57 10.55 -14.92 17.30
N GLN A 58 10.29 -16.03 16.61
CA GLN A 58 9.52 -16.05 15.36
C GLN A 58 8.08 -15.64 15.69
N PHE A 59 7.64 -14.49 15.21
CA PHE A 59 6.23 -14.12 15.23
C PHE A 59 5.50 -14.90 14.14
N GLU A 60 4.87 -16.01 14.51
CA GLU A 60 3.86 -16.70 13.70
C GLU A 60 2.50 -16.04 13.95
N TRP A 61 1.86 -15.52 12.89
CA TRP A 61 0.50 -14.98 12.95
C TRP A 61 -0.54 -16.10 12.81
N GLU A 62 -0.48 -17.12 13.67
CA GLU A 62 -1.58 -18.08 13.77
C GLU A 62 -2.89 -17.33 14.05
N THR A 63 -3.93 -17.71 13.31
CA THR A 63 -5.29 -17.19 13.44
C THR A 63 -5.71 -17.14 14.90
N MET A 64 -5.73 -15.93 15.46
CA MET A 64 -5.98 -15.63 16.87
C MET A 64 -7.46 -15.76 17.23
N ASP A 65 -7.98 -16.98 17.14
CA ASP A 65 -9.26 -17.37 17.72
C ASP A 65 -8.98 -18.33 18.88
N GLY A 66 -8.80 -17.79 20.08
CA GLY A 66 -8.86 -18.56 21.32
C GLY A 66 -7.69 -18.37 22.27
N GLN A 67 -7.96 -17.61 23.33
CA GLN A 67 -7.32 -17.67 24.64
C GLN A 67 -5.84 -17.22 24.74
N GLY A 68 -5.64 -16.06 25.37
CA GLY A 68 -4.66 -15.98 26.45
C GLY A 68 -3.29 -15.38 26.17
N THR A 69 -3.07 -14.65 25.08
CA THR A 69 -1.95 -13.71 24.97
C THR A 69 -2.49 -12.30 24.79
N ASN A 70 -2.03 -11.35 25.59
CA ASN A 70 -2.23 -9.91 25.38
C ASN A 70 -1.49 -9.50 24.10
N GLY A 71 -2.01 -9.94 22.95
CA GLY A 71 -1.47 -9.66 21.65
C GLY A 71 -1.63 -8.18 21.40
N LEU A 72 -0.50 -7.47 21.40
CA LEU A 72 -0.43 -6.04 21.13
C LEU A 72 -0.98 -5.76 19.73
N GLY A 73 -2.29 -5.52 19.64
CA GLY A 73 -2.99 -5.21 18.40
C GLY A 73 -2.72 -3.76 17.97
N MET A 74 -3.07 -3.42 16.72
CA MET A 74 -2.96 -2.04 16.21
C MET A 74 -3.62 -0.98 17.11
N SER A 75 -4.70 -1.37 17.81
CA SER A 75 -5.40 -0.55 18.79
C SER A 75 -4.51 -0.15 19.98
N GLU A 76 -3.66 -1.03 20.47
CA GLU A 76 -2.78 -0.77 21.62
C GLU A 76 -1.63 0.17 21.25
N PHE A 77 -1.21 0.17 19.99
CA PHE A 77 -0.17 1.07 19.47
C PHE A 77 -0.71 2.43 18.99
N GLY A 78 -2.03 2.65 19.06
CA GLY A 78 -2.65 3.87 18.54
C GLY A 78 -2.47 4.04 17.03
N ILE A 79 -2.41 2.91 16.29
CA ILE A 79 -2.27 2.89 14.85
C ILE A 79 -3.67 2.81 14.23
N LEU A 80 -4.02 3.82 13.44
CA LEU A 80 -5.28 3.86 12.70
C LEU A 80 -5.22 2.97 11.46
N VAL A 81 -6.31 2.24 11.21
CA VAL A 81 -6.48 1.30 10.10
C VAL A 81 -7.51 1.86 9.13
N TRP A 82 -7.06 2.08 7.89
CA TRP A 82 -7.88 2.25 6.72
C TRP A 82 -8.19 0.85 6.17
N GLN A 83 -9.46 0.41 6.23
CA GLN A 83 -9.84 -0.95 5.87
C GLN A 83 -10.51 -1.02 4.50
N ASP A 84 -9.79 -1.54 3.51
CA ASP A 84 -10.36 -1.88 2.20
C ASP A 84 -11.15 -3.19 2.25
N PHE A 85 -12.30 -3.20 1.58
CA PHE A 85 -12.92 -4.45 1.12
C PHE A 85 -12.05 -5.05 0.01
N GLN A 86 -12.08 -6.38 -0.15
CA GLN A 86 -11.12 -7.14 -0.96
C GLN A 86 -11.39 -7.04 -2.47
N PHE A 87 -11.42 -5.81 -3.00
CA PHE A 87 -11.53 -5.46 -4.40
C PHE A 87 -10.34 -4.59 -4.79
N ALA A 88 -9.56 -5.01 -5.79
CA ALA A 88 -8.36 -4.29 -6.19
C ALA A 88 -8.03 -4.48 -7.67
N CYS A 89 -7.74 -3.37 -8.34
CA CYS A 89 -7.23 -3.28 -9.70
C CYS A 89 -8.03 -4.18 -10.66
N GLY A 90 -9.36 -4.20 -10.55
CA GLY A 90 -10.20 -5.16 -11.27
C GLY A 90 -11.51 -4.59 -11.77
N VAL A 91 -12.13 -5.31 -12.70
CA VAL A 91 -13.51 -5.05 -13.14
C VAL A 91 -14.39 -6.18 -12.67
N TYR A 92 -15.02 -5.98 -11.52
CA TYR A 92 -15.81 -7.03 -10.87
C TYR A 92 -17.24 -7.10 -11.41
N PRO A 93 -17.85 -8.31 -11.45
CA PRO A 93 -19.23 -8.45 -11.85
C PRO A 93 -20.19 -8.00 -10.73
N ALA A 94 -21.44 -7.70 -11.08
CA ALA A 94 -22.49 -7.40 -10.10
C ALA A 94 -23.80 -8.17 -10.34
N TYR A 95 -23.73 -9.38 -10.92
CA TYR A 95 -24.89 -10.26 -11.01
C TYR A 95 -25.30 -10.77 -9.61
N LYS A 96 -26.58 -11.16 -9.47
CA LYS A 96 -27.23 -11.40 -8.17
C LYS A 96 -26.46 -12.33 -7.24
N VAL A 97 -26.01 -13.48 -7.75
CA VAL A 97 -25.30 -14.50 -6.94
C VAL A 97 -23.97 -13.94 -6.40
N PHE A 98 -23.20 -13.23 -7.23
CA PHE A 98 -21.96 -12.60 -6.79
C PHE A 98 -22.21 -11.54 -5.71
N VAL A 99 -23.19 -10.65 -5.92
CA VAL A 99 -23.54 -9.63 -4.93
C VAL A 99 -24.01 -10.25 -3.62
N THR A 100 -24.74 -11.36 -3.65
CA THR A 100 -25.11 -12.09 -2.43
C THR A 100 -23.89 -12.62 -1.70
N SER A 101 -22.91 -13.19 -2.42
CA SER A 101 -21.64 -13.63 -1.83
C SER A 101 -20.90 -12.47 -1.16
N VAL A 102 -20.78 -11.34 -1.85
CA VAL A 102 -20.14 -10.12 -1.33
C VAL A 102 -20.85 -9.60 -0.08
N ARG A 103 -22.18 -9.65 -0.04
CA ARG A 103 -22.95 -9.24 1.15
C ARG A 103 -22.62 -10.10 2.36
N THR A 104 -22.52 -11.42 2.18
CA THR A 104 -22.16 -12.35 3.26
C THR A 104 -20.77 -12.03 3.79
N GLU A 105 -19.77 -12.00 2.90
CA GLU A 105 -18.38 -11.70 3.27
C GLU A 105 -18.25 -10.35 3.98
N ALA A 106 -18.85 -9.29 3.43
CA ALA A 106 -18.78 -7.96 4.02
C ALA A 106 -19.48 -7.88 5.38
N THR A 107 -20.63 -8.56 5.55
CA THR A 107 -21.35 -8.59 6.82
C THR A 107 -20.52 -9.26 7.91
N ASP A 108 -19.91 -10.39 7.59
CA ASP A 108 -19.13 -11.16 8.55
C ASP A 108 -17.87 -10.41 8.96
N ASN A 109 -17.15 -9.83 7.99
CA ASN A 109 -15.95 -9.05 8.28
C ASN A 109 -16.24 -7.75 9.03
N VAL A 110 -17.30 -7.02 8.70
CA VAL A 110 -17.67 -5.81 9.46
C VAL A 110 -18.05 -6.18 10.90
N LYS A 111 -18.82 -7.24 11.13
CA LYS A 111 -19.14 -7.71 12.50
C LYS A 111 -17.89 -8.09 13.28
N ARG A 112 -16.93 -8.75 12.63
CA ARG A 112 -15.67 -9.15 13.23
C ARG A 112 -14.80 -7.94 13.60
N LEU A 113 -14.73 -6.94 12.73
CA LEU A 113 -13.79 -5.82 12.86
C LEU A 113 -14.33 -4.63 13.68
N ARG A 114 -15.64 -4.42 13.73
CA ARG A 114 -16.26 -3.19 14.27
C ARG A 114 -16.01 -2.88 15.74
N HIS A 115 -15.51 -3.85 16.50
CA HIS A 115 -15.18 -3.67 17.91
C HIS A 115 -13.76 -3.13 18.13
N HIS A 116 -12.95 -3.01 17.07
CA HIS A 116 -11.58 -2.50 17.17
C HIS A 116 -11.54 -0.98 16.99
N PRO A 117 -11.09 -0.22 18.01
CA PRO A 117 -11.01 1.24 17.93
C PRO A 117 -9.95 1.72 16.93
N SER A 118 -9.02 0.86 16.50
CA SER A 118 -8.08 1.19 15.42
C SER A 118 -8.74 1.33 14.05
N ILE A 119 -9.93 0.76 13.80
CA ILE A 119 -10.62 0.92 12.51
C ILE A 119 -11.12 2.36 12.38
N ALA A 120 -10.51 3.12 11.48
CA ALA A 120 -10.80 4.54 11.29
C ALA A 120 -11.83 4.79 10.19
N LEU A 121 -11.81 3.97 9.14
CA LEU A 121 -12.75 4.03 8.02
C LEU A 121 -12.80 2.71 7.25
N PHE A 122 -13.90 2.50 6.52
CA PHE A 122 -14.01 1.45 5.52
C PHE A 122 -13.93 2.02 4.11
N HIS A 123 -13.36 1.22 3.23
CA HIS A 123 -13.00 1.65 1.89
C HIS A 123 -13.43 0.60 0.86
N GLY A 124 -14.05 1.03 -0.25
CA GLY A 124 -14.77 0.12 -1.15
C GLY A 124 -13.90 -0.75 -2.06
N ASN A 125 -12.80 -0.22 -2.60
CA ASN A 125 -11.89 -0.90 -3.54
C ASN A 125 -10.58 -0.12 -3.72
N ASN A 126 -9.54 -0.80 -4.17
CA ASN A 126 -8.29 -0.20 -4.63
C ASN A 126 -8.29 -0.04 -6.16
N GLU A 127 -8.22 1.20 -6.68
CA GLU A 127 -8.01 1.51 -8.11
C GLU A 127 -9.00 0.92 -9.15
N ASP A 128 -10.10 0.29 -8.80
CA ASP A 128 -11.01 -0.33 -9.80
C ASP A 128 -11.59 0.69 -10.78
N TYR A 129 -11.82 1.92 -10.30
CA TYR A 129 -12.24 3.02 -11.16
C TYR A 129 -11.14 3.47 -12.11
N GLN A 130 -9.88 3.47 -11.66
CA GLN A 130 -8.73 3.78 -12.51
C GLN A 130 -8.53 2.67 -13.56
N MET A 131 -8.68 1.41 -13.14
CA MET A 131 -8.57 0.22 -13.99
C MET A 131 -9.57 0.29 -15.16
N ILE A 132 -10.85 0.61 -14.90
CA ILE A 132 -11.83 0.73 -15.98
C ILE A 132 -11.57 1.92 -16.90
N LEU A 133 -11.07 3.05 -16.38
CA LEU A 133 -10.77 4.23 -17.19
C LEU A 133 -9.57 4.03 -18.11
N GLN A 134 -8.58 3.27 -17.65
CA GLN A 134 -7.33 3.06 -18.37
C GLN A 134 -7.42 1.90 -19.36
N TRP A 135 -8.16 0.84 -19.01
CA TRP A 135 -8.13 -0.42 -19.76
C TRP A 135 -9.49 -1.03 -20.07
N GLY A 136 -10.61 -0.38 -19.70
CA GLY A 136 -11.95 -0.92 -19.87
C GLY A 136 -12.94 0.02 -20.55
N ASP A 137 -14.22 -0.36 -20.48
CA ASP A 137 -15.35 0.49 -20.88
C ASP A 137 -16.20 0.80 -19.64
N VAL A 138 -16.28 2.07 -19.29
CA VAL A 138 -17.07 2.59 -18.17
C VAL A 138 -18.52 2.08 -18.19
N LYS A 139 -19.10 1.83 -19.36
CA LYS A 139 -20.47 1.28 -19.50
C LYS A 139 -20.60 -0.13 -18.94
N LEU A 140 -19.51 -0.87 -18.84
CA LEU A 140 -19.44 -2.24 -18.33
C LEU A 140 -19.10 -2.29 -16.83
N PHE A 141 -18.91 -1.14 -16.17
CA PHE A 141 -18.51 -1.08 -14.76
C PHE A 141 -19.66 -1.37 -13.80
N THR A 142 -20.11 -2.62 -13.77
CA THR A 142 -21.24 -3.06 -12.93
C THR A 142 -20.90 -3.07 -11.44
N ALA A 143 -19.62 -3.22 -11.08
CA ALA A 143 -19.11 -3.19 -9.71
C ALA A 143 -19.46 -1.89 -8.94
N ILE A 144 -19.77 -0.80 -9.64
CA ILE A 144 -20.21 0.47 -9.03
C ILE A 144 -21.35 0.27 -8.01
N LYS A 145 -22.26 -0.67 -8.28
CA LYS A 145 -23.36 -1.01 -7.37
C LYS A 145 -22.86 -1.59 -6.04
N ILE A 146 -21.79 -2.38 -6.08
CA ILE A 146 -21.18 -2.95 -4.89
C ILE A 146 -20.62 -1.82 -4.02
N TYR A 147 -19.85 -0.92 -4.64
CA TYR A 147 -19.13 0.14 -3.93
C TYR A 147 -20.03 1.27 -3.43
N LYS A 148 -21.09 1.62 -4.18
CA LYS A 148 -22.00 2.73 -3.87
C LYS A 148 -23.22 2.35 -3.05
N ASP A 149 -23.69 1.10 -3.17
CA ASP A 149 -24.93 0.68 -2.51
C ASP A 149 -24.68 -0.44 -1.50
N VAL A 150 -24.06 -1.54 -1.92
CA VAL A 150 -23.99 -2.78 -1.13
C VAL A 150 -23.13 -2.60 0.12
N LEU A 151 -21.84 -2.29 -0.05
CA LEU A 151 -20.89 -2.15 1.05
C LEU A 151 -21.25 -1.03 2.03
N PRO A 152 -21.57 0.22 1.61
CA PRO A 152 -21.94 1.27 2.55
C PRO A 152 -23.23 0.94 3.32
N SER A 153 -24.20 0.25 2.70
CA SER A 153 -25.42 -0.17 3.41
C SER A 153 -25.13 -1.12 4.56
N ILE A 154 -24.16 -2.02 4.39
CA ILE A 154 -23.75 -2.99 5.41
C ILE A 154 -23.01 -2.28 6.54
N VAL A 155 -22.02 -1.44 6.20
CA VAL A 155 -21.26 -0.66 7.20
C VAL A 155 -22.22 0.19 8.02
N LYS A 156 -23.11 0.94 7.36
CA LYS A 156 -24.12 1.78 8.04
C LYS A 156 -25.05 0.99 8.96
N ALA A 157 -25.43 -0.23 8.58
CA ALA A 157 -26.34 -1.06 9.37
C ALA A 157 -25.66 -1.72 10.59
N LEU A 158 -24.34 -1.90 10.56
CA LEU A 158 -23.62 -2.69 11.55
C LEU A 158 -22.73 -1.85 12.48
N TYR A 159 -22.48 -0.58 12.17
CA TYR A 159 -21.63 0.31 12.96
C TYR A 159 -22.45 1.38 13.68
N ASP A 160 -22.36 1.41 15.01
CA ASP A 160 -22.95 2.42 15.88
C ASP A 160 -21.93 2.78 16.98
N PRO A 161 -21.42 4.03 17.04
CA PRO A 161 -21.77 5.19 16.20
C PRO A 161 -21.33 5.02 14.73
N PRO A 162 -21.92 5.76 13.76
CA PRO A 162 -21.54 5.65 12.35
C PRO A 162 -20.04 5.91 12.11
N ILE A 163 -19.42 5.06 11.27
CA ILE A 163 -18.02 5.20 10.83
C ILE A 163 -17.95 5.74 9.39
N PRO A 164 -16.93 6.54 9.02
CA PRO A 164 -16.73 6.96 7.63
C PRO A 164 -16.59 5.77 6.68
N TYR A 165 -17.24 5.88 5.53
CA TYR A 165 -17.08 4.97 4.41
C TYR A 165 -16.70 5.75 3.16
N HIS A 166 -15.69 5.28 2.44
CA HIS A 166 -15.21 5.89 1.21
C HIS A 166 -15.35 4.89 0.05
N HIS A 167 -15.94 5.33 -1.05
CA HIS A 167 -16.40 4.43 -2.11
C HIS A 167 -15.27 3.80 -2.94
N ARG A 168 -14.14 4.50 -3.08
CA ARG A 168 -13.03 4.13 -3.97
C ARG A 168 -11.78 4.93 -3.64
N SER A 169 -10.61 4.35 -3.93
CA SER A 169 -9.32 4.93 -3.60
C SER A 169 -8.75 5.41 -4.93
N LEU A 170 -8.37 6.68 -4.97
CA LEU A 170 -8.54 7.65 -6.07
C LEU A 170 -9.96 8.26 -6.18
N TYR A 171 -10.15 9.41 -5.53
CA TYR A 171 -11.39 10.19 -5.64
C TYR A 171 -11.16 11.60 -6.17
N GLY A 172 -10.93 11.71 -7.49
CA GLY A 172 -10.73 12.97 -8.20
C GLY A 172 -11.99 13.82 -8.44
N GLY A 173 -13.06 13.66 -7.67
CA GLY A 173 -14.22 14.56 -7.75
C GLY A 173 -15.28 14.22 -8.81
N GLN A 174 -15.55 15.14 -9.75
CA GLN A 174 -16.75 15.09 -10.62
C GLN A 174 -16.67 13.95 -11.65
N GLY A 175 -17.77 13.21 -11.78
CA GLY A 175 -17.88 12.12 -12.75
C GLY A 175 -16.90 10.97 -12.50
N TRP A 176 -16.04 10.72 -13.48
CA TRP A 176 -15.05 9.63 -13.45
C TRP A 176 -13.62 10.12 -13.24
N ASP A 177 -13.40 11.40 -12.95
CA ASP A 177 -12.05 11.87 -12.64
C ASP A 177 -11.53 11.20 -11.36
N THR A 178 -10.37 10.58 -11.47
CA THR A 178 -9.64 9.87 -10.42
C THR A 178 -8.40 10.64 -9.96
N ALA A 179 -7.99 11.70 -10.65
CA ALA A 179 -6.68 12.32 -10.50
C ALA A 179 -6.70 13.79 -10.02
N ASP A 180 -7.88 14.40 -9.79
CA ASP A 180 -7.97 15.77 -9.24
C ASP A 180 -7.30 15.86 -7.85
N PRO A 181 -6.22 16.65 -7.69
CA PRO A 181 -5.49 16.77 -6.42
C PRO A 181 -6.23 17.61 -5.36
N THR A 182 -7.35 18.25 -5.72
CA THR A 182 -8.11 19.16 -4.86
C THR A 182 -9.28 18.49 -4.15
N ILE A 183 -9.64 17.27 -4.55
CA ILE A 183 -10.77 16.50 -4.00
C ILE A 183 -10.27 15.10 -3.60
N GLY A 184 -10.76 14.58 -2.47
CA GLY A 184 -10.48 13.21 -2.04
C GLY A 184 -9.00 12.89 -1.82
N ASP A 185 -8.65 11.63 -2.07
CA ASP A 185 -7.30 11.09 -2.05
C ASP A 185 -6.75 10.86 -3.46
N VAL A 186 -5.42 10.91 -3.60
CA VAL A 186 -4.71 10.66 -4.87
C VAL A 186 -3.62 9.61 -4.73
N TYR A 187 -3.40 8.86 -5.81
CA TYR A 187 -2.28 7.95 -5.94
C TYR A 187 -1.21 8.61 -6.80
N GLN A 188 -0.06 8.89 -6.22
CA GLN A 188 1.04 9.56 -6.90
C GLN A 188 2.07 8.56 -7.43
N TRP A 189 1.75 7.99 -8.59
CA TRP A 189 2.64 7.05 -9.28
C TRP A 189 3.51 7.69 -10.37
N ASN A 190 3.43 9.01 -10.61
CA ASN A 190 4.17 9.65 -11.71
C ASN A 190 5.70 9.57 -11.57
N ILE A 191 6.23 9.39 -10.36
CA ILE A 191 7.68 9.24 -10.14
C ILE A 191 8.17 7.84 -10.57
N TRP A 192 7.39 6.79 -10.28
CA TRP A 192 7.80 5.41 -10.54
C TRP A 192 7.13 4.80 -11.77
N GLY A 193 5.83 4.46 -11.67
CA GLY A 193 5.12 3.67 -12.67
C GLY A 193 4.39 4.48 -13.73
N GLY A 194 4.30 5.80 -13.55
CA GLY A 194 3.59 6.72 -14.44
C GLY A 194 4.52 7.42 -15.42
N LYS A 195 4.70 8.73 -15.25
CA LYS A 195 5.50 9.58 -16.15
C LYS A 195 7.02 9.47 -15.97
N GLU A 196 7.48 8.63 -15.04
CA GLU A 196 8.90 8.44 -14.71
C GLU A 196 9.62 9.76 -14.34
N LEU A 197 8.94 10.62 -13.58
CA LEU A 197 9.47 11.92 -13.16
C LEU A 197 10.50 11.78 -12.04
N LEU A 198 11.29 12.84 -11.83
CA LEU A 198 12.31 12.87 -10.78
C LEU A 198 11.68 12.86 -9.40
N TYR A 199 12.18 12.03 -8.47
CA TYR A 199 11.61 12.01 -7.11
C TYR A 199 11.79 13.34 -6.36
N GLN A 200 12.72 14.20 -6.82
CA GLN A 200 12.91 15.57 -6.34
C GLN A 200 11.71 16.49 -6.65
N GLU A 201 10.76 16.05 -7.49
CA GLU A 201 9.56 16.81 -7.84
C GLU A 201 8.33 16.40 -7.03
N TYR A 202 8.46 15.53 -6.02
CA TYR A 202 7.31 15.13 -5.19
C TYR A 202 6.59 16.32 -4.52
N ASP A 203 7.30 17.43 -4.27
CA ASP A 203 6.72 18.66 -3.71
C ASP A 203 5.70 19.30 -4.65
N LEU A 204 5.88 19.15 -5.97
CA LEU A 204 4.95 19.62 -7.00
C LEU A 204 3.73 18.70 -7.16
N MET A 205 3.75 17.50 -6.56
CA MET A 205 2.88 16.38 -6.91
C MET A 205 2.00 15.86 -5.75
N GLY A 206 1.49 16.76 -4.91
CA GLY A 206 0.60 16.41 -3.80
C GLY A 206 -0.90 16.37 -4.14
N GLY A 207 -1.69 15.78 -3.25
CA GLY A 207 -3.17 15.82 -3.23
C GLY A 207 -3.70 16.10 -1.83
N ARG A 208 -4.98 16.45 -1.65
CA ARG A 208 -5.55 16.73 -0.30
C ARG A 208 -5.20 15.63 0.71
N PHE A 209 -5.18 14.40 0.24
CA PHE A 209 -4.60 13.24 0.90
C PHE A 209 -3.84 12.43 -0.17
N VAL A 210 -2.61 12.00 0.12
CA VAL A 210 -1.88 11.07 -0.75
C VAL A 210 -1.92 9.70 -0.09
N SER A 211 -2.75 8.81 -0.64
CA SER A 211 -3.02 7.47 -0.11
C SER A 211 -2.01 6.44 -0.62
N GLU A 212 -1.50 6.61 -1.84
CA GLU A 212 -0.43 5.79 -2.39
C GLU A 212 0.62 6.61 -3.13
N PHE A 213 1.88 6.18 -3.00
CA PHE A 213 3.03 6.62 -3.77
C PHE A 213 4.17 5.67 -3.44
N GLY A 214 5.24 5.64 -4.23
CA GLY A 214 6.33 4.76 -3.88
C GLY A 214 7.54 4.85 -4.79
N MET A 215 8.66 4.41 -4.23
CA MET A 215 9.87 4.11 -4.95
C MET A 215 10.31 2.70 -4.52
N PRO A 216 10.34 1.72 -5.42
CA PRO A 216 10.77 0.38 -5.05
C PRO A 216 12.30 0.31 -4.83
N SER A 217 12.74 -0.70 -4.10
CA SER A 217 14.15 -0.96 -3.82
C SER A 217 14.41 -2.46 -3.75
N LEU A 218 15.64 -2.89 -4.00
CA LEU A 218 16.05 -4.24 -3.65
C LEU A 218 16.01 -4.45 -2.13
N PRO A 219 15.71 -5.68 -1.67
CA PRO A 219 15.74 -6.02 -0.25
C PRO A 219 17.17 -6.11 0.27
N SER A 220 17.33 -6.41 1.56
CA SER A 220 18.66 -6.56 2.18
C SER A 220 19.48 -7.67 1.51
N MET A 221 20.82 -7.55 1.51
CA MET A 221 21.69 -8.61 0.98
C MET A 221 21.48 -9.96 1.65
N ARG A 222 21.04 -9.99 2.92
CA ARG A 222 20.68 -11.23 3.61
C ARG A 222 19.48 -11.92 2.93
N THR A 223 18.44 -11.15 2.60
CA THR A 223 17.24 -11.65 1.90
C THR A 223 17.59 -12.10 0.49
N ILE A 224 18.38 -11.32 -0.23
CA ILE A 224 18.88 -11.65 -1.56
C ILE A 224 19.64 -12.99 -1.51
N LYS A 225 20.61 -13.11 -0.59
CA LYS A 225 21.39 -14.35 -0.42
C LYS A 225 20.50 -15.54 -0.10
N TYR A 226 19.50 -15.38 0.77
CA TYR A 226 18.57 -16.46 1.15
C TYR A 226 17.79 -17.01 -0.06
N TRP A 227 17.23 -16.13 -0.90
CA TRP A 227 16.44 -16.57 -2.07
C TRP A 227 17.31 -17.01 -3.25
N MET A 228 18.58 -16.62 -3.26
CA MET A 228 19.49 -16.88 -4.38
C MET A 228 20.52 -17.99 -4.10
N VAL A 229 20.43 -18.69 -2.97
CA VAL A 229 21.39 -19.77 -2.60
C VAL A 229 21.53 -20.84 -3.70
N SER A 230 20.47 -21.10 -4.48
CA SER A 230 20.45 -22.12 -5.54
C SER A 230 20.56 -21.56 -6.96
N ALA A 231 20.63 -20.23 -7.14
CA ALA A 231 20.64 -19.61 -8.47
C ALA A 231 22.09 -19.38 -8.97
N PRO A 232 22.44 -19.80 -10.20
CA PRO A 232 23.72 -19.46 -10.83
C PRO A 232 23.96 -17.94 -10.85
N ALA A 233 25.21 -17.50 -10.62
CA ALA A 233 25.57 -16.08 -10.62
C ALA A 233 25.11 -15.31 -11.87
N GLN A 234 25.05 -15.96 -13.03
CA GLN A 234 24.52 -15.36 -14.27
C GLN A 234 23.02 -15.04 -14.22
N GLU A 235 22.22 -15.79 -13.46
CA GLU A 235 20.79 -15.52 -13.27
C GLU A 235 20.52 -14.33 -12.32
N TRP A 236 21.54 -13.90 -11.58
CA TRP A 236 21.48 -12.68 -10.76
C TRP A 236 21.21 -11.44 -11.62
N HIS A 237 21.60 -11.48 -12.89
CA HIS A 237 21.38 -10.39 -13.86
C HIS A 237 20.08 -10.54 -14.68
N ALA A 238 19.43 -11.71 -14.66
CA ALA A 238 18.24 -12.01 -15.47
C ALA A 238 16.95 -11.43 -14.87
N GLN A 239 16.85 -11.33 -13.53
CA GLN A 239 15.73 -10.68 -12.83
C GLN A 239 15.72 -9.15 -12.97
N ARG A 240 16.73 -8.58 -13.62
CA ARG A 240 16.76 -7.15 -13.91
C ARG A 240 15.60 -6.73 -14.83
N SER A 241 14.73 -7.59 -15.37
CA SER A 241 13.67 -7.26 -16.35
C SER A 241 12.70 -6.13 -15.93
N PHE A 242 12.73 -5.70 -14.67
CA PHE A 242 12.25 -4.38 -14.19
C PHE A 242 13.08 -3.17 -14.72
N LYS A 243 13.76 -3.32 -15.87
CA LYS A 243 15.13 -2.82 -16.11
C LYS A 243 15.26 -1.33 -16.40
N ARG A 244 14.24 -0.69 -16.98
CA ARG A 244 14.37 0.68 -17.50
C ARG A 244 14.12 1.74 -16.45
N HIS A 245 13.00 1.68 -15.72
CA HIS A 245 12.61 2.74 -14.79
C HIS A 245 13.62 2.87 -13.65
N PHE A 246 14.10 1.74 -13.10
CA PHE A 246 15.18 1.77 -12.12
C PHE A 246 16.47 2.36 -12.68
N ALA A 247 16.84 2.02 -13.92
CA ALA A 247 18.08 2.52 -14.51
C ALA A 247 18.03 4.04 -14.72
N ILE A 248 16.89 4.61 -15.09
CA ILE A 248 16.73 6.06 -15.26
C ILE A 248 16.98 6.77 -13.92
N VAL A 249 16.17 6.48 -12.91
CA VAL A 249 16.26 7.17 -11.61
C VAL A 249 17.59 6.86 -10.91
N MET A 250 18.11 5.64 -11.01
CA MET A 250 19.40 5.29 -10.41
C MET A 250 20.58 5.98 -11.08
N ASN A 251 20.62 6.07 -12.42
CA ASN A 251 21.77 6.63 -13.13
C ASN A 251 21.81 8.15 -13.08
N GLU A 252 20.67 8.81 -12.85
CA GLU A 252 20.61 10.26 -12.61
C GLU A 252 21.14 10.64 -11.22
N ASN A 253 21.03 9.74 -10.23
CA ASN A 253 21.38 10.03 -8.84
C ASN A 253 22.68 9.36 -8.38
N PHE A 254 23.08 8.26 -9.02
CA PHE A 254 24.26 7.49 -8.64
C PHE A 254 25.06 7.08 -9.87
N ARG A 255 26.38 6.93 -9.69
CA ARG A 255 27.23 6.34 -10.73
C ARG A 255 26.79 4.90 -11.01
N VAL A 256 26.98 4.44 -12.23
CA VAL A 256 26.73 3.03 -12.59
C VAL A 256 27.68 2.12 -11.79
N THR A 257 27.21 0.94 -11.41
CA THR A 257 28.01 -0.11 -10.76
C THR A 257 27.61 -1.47 -11.30
N GLU A 258 28.58 -2.39 -11.36
CA GLU A 258 28.37 -3.80 -11.70
C GLU A 258 28.25 -4.68 -10.45
N ASP A 259 28.73 -4.19 -9.30
CA ASP A 259 28.60 -4.88 -8.01
C ASP A 259 27.16 -4.82 -7.48
N LEU A 260 26.58 -6.01 -7.24
CA LEU A 260 25.19 -6.17 -6.80
C LEU A 260 24.97 -5.59 -5.40
N GLU A 261 25.93 -5.76 -4.48
CA GLU A 261 25.79 -5.27 -3.11
C GLU A 261 25.74 -3.73 -3.09
N THR A 262 26.66 -3.09 -3.82
CA THR A 262 26.66 -1.64 -4.04
C THR A 262 25.39 -1.18 -4.74
N TYR A 263 24.89 -1.93 -5.73
CA TYR A 263 23.65 -1.60 -6.43
C TYR A 263 22.43 -1.64 -5.49
N ALA A 264 22.28 -2.73 -4.72
CA ALA A 264 21.21 -2.89 -3.74
C ALA A 264 21.25 -1.80 -2.67
N PHE A 265 22.44 -1.49 -2.13
CA PHE A 265 22.63 -0.39 -1.19
C PHE A 265 22.20 0.95 -1.76
N ARG A 266 22.63 1.29 -2.98
CA ARG A 266 22.24 2.54 -3.66
C ARG A 266 20.73 2.64 -3.89
N MET A 267 20.07 1.54 -4.25
CA MET A 267 18.60 1.52 -4.39
C MET A 267 17.88 1.77 -3.06
N GLN A 268 18.40 1.23 -1.95
CA GLN A 268 17.85 1.47 -0.62
C GLN A 268 18.03 2.93 -0.20
N VAL A 269 19.19 3.53 -0.48
CA VAL A 269 19.43 4.97 -0.24
C VAL A 269 18.49 5.81 -1.10
N MET A 270 18.37 5.53 -2.40
CA MET A 270 17.45 6.20 -3.31
C MET A 270 16.01 6.19 -2.79
N ARG A 271 15.50 5.00 -2.44
CA ARG A 271 14.16 4.85 -1.88
C ARG A 271 14.00 5.62 -0.57
N SER A 272 14.98 5.54 0.33
CA SER A 272 14.96 6.26 1.61
C SER A 272 14.86 7.78 1.38
N GLU A 273 15.69 8.35 0.51
CA GLU A 273 15.68 9.77 0.19
C GLU A 273 14.38 10.18 -0.51
N SER A 274 13.93 9.40 -1.49
CA SER A 274 12.70 9.61 -2.24
C SER A 274 11.46 9.69 -1.34
N ILE A 275 11.29 8.69 -0.46
CA ILE A 275 10.16 8.62 0.47
C ILE A 275 10.27 9.71 1.55
N ARG A 276 11.47 9.95 2.09
CA ARG A 276 11.73 11.03 3.04
C ARG A 276 11.34 12.39 2.45
N PHE A 277 11.75 12.68 1.22
CA PHE A 277 11.47 13.94 0.54
C PHE A 277 9.97 14.15 0.36
N ALA A 278 9.24 13.14 -0.15
CA ALA A 278 7.79 13.20 -0.31
C ALA A 278 7.07 13.55 1.01
N TYR A 279 7.36 12.81 2.09
CA TYR A 279 6.75 13.06 3.40
C TYR A 279 7.08 14.45 3.94
N GLN A 280 8.33 14.88 3.86
CA GLN A 280 8.73 16.19 4.35
C GLN A 280 8.03 17.32 3.57
N SER A 281 7.94 17.18 2.26
CA SER A 281 7.31 18.16 1.38
C SER A 281 5.81 18.26 1.63
N TRP A 282 5.08 17.14 1.65
CA TRP A 282 3.63 17.17 1.87
C TRP A 282 3.24 17.56 3.28
N ARG A 283 4.00 17.14 4.30
CA ARG A 283 3.77 17.60 5.68
C ARG A 283 3.99 19.11 5.82
N ARG A 284 5.00 19.67 5.14
CA ARG A 284 5.25 21.12 5.11
C ARG A 284 4.12 21.89 4.42
N GLY A 285 3.47 21.27 3.44
CA GLY A 285 2.30 21.83 2.74
C GLY A 285 0.97 21.69 3.51
N TRP A 286 0.95 21.05 4.68
CA TRP A 286 -0.29 20.86 5.44
C TRP A 286 -0.86 22.20 5.95
N GLY A 287 -2.15 22.45 5.69
CA GLY A 287 -2.85 23.64 6.15
C GLY A 287 -2.49 24.96 5.44
N GLY A 288 -1.54 24.94 4.49
CA GLY A 288 -1.16 26.12 3.69
C GLY A 288 -1.80 26.13 2.30
N HIS A 289 -1.84 27.30 1.66
CA HIS A 289 -2.02 27.38 0.21
C HIS A 289 -0.78 26.77 -0.44
N ARG A 290 -0.95 25.70 -1.23
CA ARG A 290 0.15 25.17 -2.05
C ARG A 290 0.67 26.30 -2.93
N LYS A 291 1.98 26.53 -2.89
CA LYS A 291 2.64 27.53 -3.74
C LYS A 291 2.69 27.05 -5.18
#